data_AF-A0A1B1Y6D1-F1
#
_entry.id   AF-A0A1B1Y6D1-F1
#
_cell.length_a   1.000
_cell.length_b   1.000
_cell.length_c   1.000
_cell.angle_alpha   90.00
_cell.angle_beta   90.00
_cell.angle_gamma   90.00
#
_symmetry.space_group_name_H-M   'P 1'
#
loop_
_entity.id
_entity.type
_entity.pdbx_description
1 polymer ?
#
loop_
_entity_poly.entity_id
_entity_poly.type
_entity_poly.pdbx_seq_one_letter_code
_entity_poly.pdbx_strand_id
1 'polypeptide(L)'
;MHIAFITPEYPTKNFKASIGGIGTFTKSLAEQLASTNHKITVFAHSQPKEQVFVENGVEIHLVKKKAVKGITWFTNRRYFNQYVNKVIVNNQVEVIEAPEWTGFTAFMKFKCPLVIRLHGSDTYFCDLEQRKVKPKNKFFEKKALNGADKIVGVSEFVSQKTKQLFNINKEIKVIYNAIDIEAFTPNHQNIKPKTLLYFGTLVRKKGVLEIAKMFNKLVEKDDEVTLTLLGKDNKDVFSKVSTLGMIQEILSEKALKRTTYINAVPYKEVITYIQQAEVVLLPSFAEAFPMTWLEAMALEKKLVTSNIGWAEELMIDGETGYTVNPEKTKEFTTKVLALLNNEVETTQMVRMARQRIINEFDIKQSIEKNIALYKSITK
;
A
#
# COMPACT_ATOMS: atom_id res chain seq x y z
N MET A 1 4.45 1.54 -26.71
CA MET A 1 3.20 0.91 -26.24
C MET A 1 2.31 1.94 -25.58
N HIS A 2 0.99 1.80 -25.71
CA HIS A 2 -0.02 2.53 -24.96
C HIS A 2 -0.62 1.63 -23.86
N ILE A 3 -0.32 1.95 -22.61
CA ILE A 3 -0.74 1.19 -21.43
C ILE A 3 -1.81 1.98 -20.67
N ALA A 4 -2.89 1.31 -20.27
CA ALA A 4 -3.93 1.91 -19.45
C ALA A 4 -4.02 1.29 -18.04
N PHE A 5 -4.48 2.08 -17.08
CA PHE A 5 -4.78 1.62 -15.71
C PHE A 5 -6.22 1.96 -15.33
N ILE A 6 -6.86 1.10 -14.54
CA ILE A 6 -8.13 1.37 -13.87
C ILE A 6 -7.86 1.47 -12.37
N THR A 7 -8.38 2.50 -11.72
CA THR A 7 -8.25 2.66 -10.26
C THR A 7 -9.50 3.30 -9.66
N PRO A 8 -9.85 3.00 -8.39
CA PRO A 8 -10.89 3.75 -7.68
C PRO A 8 -10.50 5.20 -7.38
N GLU A 9 -9.21 5.45 -7.14
CA GLU A 9 -8.65 6.77 -6.85
C GLU A 9 -7.29 6.97 -7.52
N TYR A 10 -7.01 8.21 -7.96
CA TYR A 10 -5.71 8.58 -8.51
C TYR A 10 -5.29 9.93 -7.90
N PRO A 11 -4.19 9.98 -7.13
CA PRO A 11 -3.71 11.23 -6.53
C PRO A 11 -3.35 12.26 -7.61
N THR A 12 -4.06 13.38 -7.64
CA THR A 12 -3.72 14.54 -8.50
C THR A 12 -3.67 15.79 -7.65
N LYS A 13 -3.09 16.87 -8.17
CA LYS A 13 -3.02 18.17 -7.44
C LYS A 13 -4.39 18.64 -6.92
N ASN A 14 -5.47 18.29 -7.64
CA ASN A 14 -6.83 18.69 -7.35
C ASN A 14 -7.68 17.61 -6.65
N PHE A 15 -7.11 16.43 -6.38
CA PHE A 15 -7.85 15.32 -5.78
C PHE A 15 -7.92 15.47 -4.26
N LYS A 16 -9.10 15.78 -3.73
CA LYS A 16 -9.34 16.05 -2.30
C LYS A 16 -9.81 14.84 -1.49
N ALA A 17 -9.98 13.67 -2.11
CA ALA A 17 -10.47 12.49 -1.41
C ALA A 17 -9.33 11.66 -0.79
N SER A 18 -9.70 10.74 0.09
CA SER A 18 -8.75 9.81 0.72
C SER A 18 -8.03 8.99 -0.35
N ILE A 19 -6.69 9.01 -0.32
CA ILE A 19 -5.85 8.21 -1.21
C ILE A 19 -5.47 6.92 -0.47
N GLY A 20 -5.79 5.77 -1.05
CA GLY A 20 -5.33 4.46 -0.58
C GLY A 20 -4.00 4.04 -1.22
N GLY A 21 -3.43 2.94 -0.73
CA GLY A 21 -2.18 2.39 -1.26
C GLY A 21 -2.26 1.99 -2.73
N ILE A 22 -3.43 1.56 -3.22
CA ILE A 22 -3.65 1.24 -4.64
C ILE A 22 -3.44 2.50 -5.50
N GLY A 23 -4.07 3.61 -5.14
CA GLY A 23 -3.92 4.87 -5.88
C GLY A 23 -2.49 5.40 -5.88
N THR A 24 -1.78 5.33 -4.75
CA THR A 24 -0.37 5.72 -4.66
C THR A 24 0.52 4.83 -5.54
N PHE A 25 0.32 3.50 -5.49
CA PHE A 25 1.05 2.56 -6.34
C PHE A 25 0.79 2.83 -7.82
N THR A 26 -0.48 2.94 -8.24
CA THR A 26 -0.85 3.19 -9.63
C THR A 26 -0.26 4.50 -10.13
N LYS A 27 -0.21 5.55 -9.29
CA LYS A 27 0.45 6.81 -9.65
C LYS A 27 1.94 6.62 -9.89
N SER A 28 2.64 6.04 -8.93
CA SER A 28 4.09 5.80 -9.05
C SER A 28 4.42 5.00 -10.31
N LEU A 29 3.73 3.88 -10.54
CA LEU A 29 3.94 3.05 -11.73
C LEU A 29 3.59 3.80 -13.04
N ALA A 30 2.47 4.52 -13.07
CA ALA A 30 2.02 5.24 -14.26
C ALA A 30 2.98 6.38 -14.65
N GLU A 31 3.44 7.18 -13.68
CA GLU A 31 4.37 8.29 -13.94
C GLU A 31 5.75 7.78 -14.38
N GLN A 32 6.24 6.70 -13.75
CA GLN A 32 7.52 6.07 -14.12
C GLN A 32 7.47 5.39 -15.50
N LEU A 33 6.32 4.83 -15.89
CA LEU A 33 6.14 4.36 -17.26
C LEU A 33 6.04 5.54 -18.24
N ALA A 34 5.38 6.64 -17.86
CA ALA A 34 5.25 7.82 -18.70
C ALA A 34 6.58 8.57 -18.93
N SER A 35 7.55 8.44 -18.02
CA SER A 35 8.91 8.96 -18.23
C SER A 35 9.76 8.12 -19.21
N THR A 36 9.23 7.00 -19.68
CA THR A 36 9.83 6.20 -20.76
C THR A 36 9.12 6.47 -22.10
N ASN A 37 9.47 5.75 -23.18
CA ASN A 37 8.83 5.92 -24.49
C ASN A 37 7.43 5.25 -24.59
N HIS A 38 6.64 5.31 -23.52
CA HIS A 38 5.32 4.69 -23.40
C HIS A 38 4.23 5.74 -23.16
N LYS A 39 3.09 5.61 -23.84
CA LYS A 39 1.91 6.44 -23.59
C LYS A 39 1.09 5.82 -22.46
N ILE A 40 0.67 6.62 -21.48
CA ILE A 40 -0.05 6.13 -20.30
C ILE A 40 -1.40 6.82 -20.15
N THR A 41 -2.45 6.01 -19.97
CA THR A 41 -3.81 6.47 -19.65
C THR A 41 -4.30 5.90 -18.33
N VAL A 42 -4.94 6.69 -17.48
CA VAL A 42 -5.53 6.24 -16.21
C VAL A 42 -7.02 6.54 -16.19
N PHE A 43 -7.83 5.52 -15.90
CA PHE A 43 -9.27 5.62 -15.70
C PHE A 43 -9.60 5.53 -14.21
N ALA A 44 -9.87 6.67 -13.58
CA ALA A 44 -10.43 6.71 -12.24
C ALA A 44 -11.94 6.48 -12.30
N HIS A 45 -12.44 5.41 -11.69
CA HIS A 45 -13.84 5.00 -11.86
C HIS A 45 -14.77 5.61 -10.80
N SER A 46 -16.08 5.64 -11.06
CA SER A 46 -17.10 6.01 -10.07
C SER A 46 -16.94 7.42 -9.48
N GLN A 47 -16.43 8.35 -10.29
CA GLN A 47 -16.15 9.73 -9.90
C GLN A 47 -17.44 10.58 -9.84
N PRO A 48 -17.48 11.69 -9.10
CA PRO A 48 -18.66 12.55 -9.03
C PRO A 48 -18.95 13.26 -10.35
N LYS A 49 -17.90 13.61 -11.10
CA LYS A 49 -17.98 14.29 -12.41
C LYS A 49 -17.05 13.63 -13.40
N GLU A 50 -17.36 13.82 -14.68
CA GLU A 50 -16.51 13.39 -15.77
C GLU A 50 -15.51 14.48 -16.12
N GLN A 51 -14.24 14.13 -16.26
CA GLN A 51 -13.17 15.07 -16.59
C GLN A 51 -12.02 14.32 -17.26
N VAL A 52 -11.37 14.95 -18.23
CA VAL A 52 -10.15 14.45 -18.86
C VAL A 52 -9.09 15.53 -18.81
N PHE A 53 -7.87 15.19 -18.41
CA PHE A 53 -6.73 16.10 -18.35
C PHE A 53 -5.42 15.33 -18.33
N VAL A 54 -4.29 16.02 -18.54
CA VAL A 54 -2.95 15.43 -18.48
C VAL A 54 -2.21 15.99 -17.26
N GLU A 55 -1.57 15.12 -16.48
CA GLU A 55 -0.68 15.49 -15.37
C GLU A 55 0.55 14.57 -15.42
N ASN A 56 1.77 15.14 -15.35
CA ASN A 56 3.04 14.39 -15.33
C ASN A 56 3.18 13.33 -16.44
N GLY A 57 2.77 13.65 -17.67
CA GLY A 57 2.85 12.75 -18.81
C GLY A 57 1.76 11.66 -18.87
N VAL A 58 0.82 11.66 -17.92
CA VAL A 58 -0.28 10.68 -17.83
C VAL A 58 -1.61 11.32 -18.25
N GLU A 59 -2.32 10.71 -19.20
CA GLU A 59 -3.69 11.09 -19.59
C GLU A 59 -4.69 10.51 -18.58
N ILE A 60 -5.40 11.36 -17.85
CA ILE A 60 -6.26 10.96 -16.72
C ILE A 60 -7.72 11.19 -17.10
N HIS A 61 -8.51 10.13 -17.03
CA HIS A 61 -9.95 10.11 -17.21
C HIS A 61 -10.64 9.87 -15.86
N LEU A 62 -11.25 10.92 -15.31
CA LEU A 62 -12.23 10.78 -14.24
C LEU A 62 -13.56 10.35 -14.87
N VAL A 63 -13.96 9.09 -14.67
CA VAL A 63 -15.19 8.55 -15.27
C VAL A 63 -16.32 8.60 -14.26
N LYS A 64 -17.39 9.35 -14.59
CA LYS A 64 -18.48 9.60 -13.64
C LYS A 64 -19.24 8.33 -13.27
N LYS A 65 -19.71 8.27 -12.03
CA LYS A 65 -20.59 7.19 -11.55
C LYS A 65 -21.97 7.31 -12.19
N LYS A 66 -22.41 6.29 -12.91
CA LYS A 66 -23.81 6.19 -13.36
C LYS A 66 -24.62 5.41 -12.33
N ALA A 67 -25.34 6.14 -11.48
CA ALA A 67 -26.17 5.56 -10.43
C ALA A 67 -27.64 5.50 -10.86
N VAL A 68 -28.19 4.29 -10.91
CA VAL A 68 -29.64 4.03 -10.99
C VAL A 68 -30.03 3.22 -9.76
N LYS A 69 -31.06 3.64 -9.03
CA LYS A 69 -31.49 3.02 -7.76
C LYS A 69 -31.73 1.51 -7.97
N GLY A 70 -31.21 0.68 -7.07
CA GLY A 70 -31.33 -0.79 -7.14
C GLY A 70 -30.34 -1.48 -8.09
N ILE A 71 -29.97 -0.88 -9.22
CA ILE A 71 -29.11 -1.49 -10.26
C ILE A 71 -27.83 -0.70 -10.56
N THR A 72 -27.40 0.13 -9.61
CA THR A 72 -26.18 0.97 -9.73
C THR A 72 -24.95 0.14 -10.06
N TRP A 73 -24.81 -1.06 -9.49
CA TRP A 73 -23.67 -1.93 -9.74
C TRP A 73 -23.54 -2.31 -11.22
N PHE A 74 -24.66 -2.49 -11.92
CA PHE A 74 -24.71 -2.89 -13.32
C PHE A 74 -24.57 -1.69 -14.25
N THR A 75 -25.39 -0.66 -14.02
CA THR A 75 -25.42 0.56 -14.84
C THR A 75 -24.08 1.28 -14.83
N ASN A 76 -23.44 1.38 -13.66
CA ASN A 76 -22.11 1.98 -13.53
C ASN A 76 -21.04 1.19 -14.28
N ARG A 77 -21.02 -0.15 -14.11
CA ARG A 77 -20.04 -1.01 -14.80
C ARG A 77 -20.23 -1.02 -16.31
N ARG A 78 -21.48 -1.08 -16.78
CA ARG A 78 -21.80 -1.03 -18.21
C ARG A 78 -21.34 0.29 -18.83
N TYR A 79 -21.68 1.41 -18.19
CA TYR A 79 -21.24 2.74 -18.65
C TYR A 79 -19.72 2.84 -18.70
N PHE A 80 -19.05 2.46 -17.60
CA PHE A 80 -17.59 2.49 -17.51
C PHE A 80 -16.95 1.63 -18.61
N ASN A 81 -17.42 0.39 -18.79
CA ASN A 81 -16.91 -0.51 -19.82
C ASN A 81 -17.09 0.05 -21.24
N GLN A 82 -18.23 0.69 -21.53
CA GLN A 82 -18.48 1.33 -22.84
C GLN A 82 -17.56 2.55 -23.06
N TYR A 83 -17.41 3.40 -22.04
CA TYR A 83 -16.54 4.56 -22.08
C TYR A 83 -15.09 4.15 -22.34
N VAL A 84 -14.56 3.23 -21.54
CA VAL A 84 -13.18 2.75 -21.65
C VAL A 84 -12.94 2.09 -22.99
N ASN A 85 -13.86 1.27 -23.50
CA ASN A 85 -13.72 0.66 -24.83
C ASN A 85 -13.72 1.67 -25.98
N LYS A 86 -14.42 2.80 -25.85
CA LYS A 86 -14.35 3.88 -26.84
C LYS A 86 -12.95 4.50 -26.86
N VAL A 87 -12.37 4.76 -25.68
CA VAL A 87 -11.00 5.30 -25.56
C VAL A 87 -9.95 4.28 -26.03
N ILE A 88 -10.10 3.00 -25.68
CA ILE A 88 -9.21 1.91 -26.14
C ILE A 88 -9.10 1.90 -27.66
N VAL A 89 -10.23 1.96 -28.37
CA VAL A 89 -10.25 1.95 -29.84
C VAL A 89 -9.67 3.23 -30.43
N ASN A 90 -10.13 4.39 -29.94
CA ASN A 90 -9.73 5.68 -30.51
C ASN A 90 -8.23 5.97 -30.29
N ASN A 91 -7.69 5.56 -29.15
CA ASN A 91 -6.32 5.87 -28.76
C ASN A 91 -5.39 4.66 -28.92
N GLN A 92 -5.88 3.55 -29.48
CA GLN A 92 -5.13 2.30 -29.68
C GLN A 92 -4.42 1.82 -28.40
N VAL A 93 -5.16 1.75 -27.29
CA VAL A 93 -4.64 1.18 -26.03
C VAL A 93 -4.35 -0.30 -26.24
N GLU A 94 -3.13 -0.72 -25.94
CA GLU A 94 -2.65 -2.09 -26.20
C GLU A 94 -2.91 -3.01 -25.02
N VAL A 95 -2.92 -2.50 -23.79
CA VAL A 95 -3.15 -3.28 -22.57
C VAL A 95 -3.81 -2.42 -21.49
N ILE A 96 -4.64 -3.01 -20.65
CA ILE A 96 -5.24 -2.35 -19.49
C ILE A 96 -5.00 -3.15 -18.21
N GLU A 97 -4.55 -2.49 -17.16
CA GLU A 97 -4.35 -3.09 -15.83
C GLU A 97 -5.40 -2.58 -14.83
N ALA A 98 -5.90 -3.44 -13.94
CA ALA A 98 -6.82 -3.07 -12.89
C ALA A 98 -6.52 -3.79 -11.56
N PRO A 99 -6.84 -3.20 -10.40
CA PRO A 99 -6.81 -3.91 -9.14
C PRO A 99 -7.95 -4.93 -9.06
N GLU A 100 -7.74 -6.00 -8.31
CA GLU A 100 -8.78 -6.99 -8.00
C GLU A 100 -9.82 -6.47 -6.99
N TRP A 101 -9.48 -5.40 -6.25
CA TRP A 101 -10.27 -4.84 -5.14
C TRP A 101 -11.78 -4.78 -5.43
N THR A 102 -12.59 -5.53 -4.66
CA THR A 102 -14.06 -5.62 -4.78
C THR A 102 -14.59 -6.09 -6.14
N GLY A 103 -13.71 -6.51 -7.06
CA GLY A 103 -14.05 -7.01 -8.39
C GLY A 103 -14.76 -5.96 -9.25
N PHE A 104 -14.23 -4.74 -9.32
CA PHE A 104 -14.87 -3.69 -10.12
C PHE A 104 -15.03 -4.10 -11.59
N THR A 105 -14.03 -4.78 -12.17
CA THR A 105 -14.00 -5.28 -13.55
C THR A 105 -14.84 -6.53 -13.80
N ALA A 106 -15.56 -7.05 -12.79
CA ALA A 106 -16.42 -8.21 -12.96
C ALA A 106 -17.41 -8.02 -14.13
N PHE A 107 -17.47 -9.01 -15.02
CA PHE A 107 -18.30 -9.03 -16.24
C PHE A 107 -17.95 -8.00 -17.32
N MET A 108 -16.88 -7.23 -17.16
CA MET A 108 -16.41 -6.33 -18.22
C MET A 108 -15.64 -7.13 -19.28
N LYS A 109 -15.74 -6.67 -20.53
CA LYS A 109 -14.94 -7.16 -21.66
C LYS A 109 -14.32 -5.96 -22.34
N PHE A 110 -13.01 -5.88 -22.29
CA PHE A 110 -12.24 -4.81 -22.91
C PHE A 110 -11.78 -5.23 -24.32
N LYS A 111 -11.58 -4.25 -25.20
CA LYS A 111 -11.08 -4.44 -26.57
C LYS A 111 -9.54 -4.58 -26.64
N CYS A 112 -8.88 -4.61 -25.48
CA CYS A 112 -7.49 -4.95 -25.29
C CYS A 112 -7.36 -5.94 -24.10
N PRO A 113 -6.25 -6.68 -23.99
CA PRO A 113 -5.98 -7.56 -22.85
C PRO A 113 -6.08 -6.85 -21.49
N LEU A 114 -6.69 -7.53 -20.52
CA LEU A 114 -6.84 -7.12 -19.12
C LEU A 114 -5.83 -7.85 -18.23
N VAL A 115 -4.97 -7.08 -17.57
CA VAL A 115 -4.15 -7.53 -16.45
C VAL A 115 -4.88 -7.21 -15.14
N ILE A 116 -4.96 -8.18 -14.23
CA ILE A 116 -5.39 -7.90 -12.84
C ILE A 116 -4.18 -7.97 -11.92
N ARG A 117 -3.91 -6.87 -11.22
CA ARG A 117 -2.89 -6.82 -10.16
C ARG A 117 -3.53 -7.07 -8.80
N LEU A 118 -2.88 -7.91 -8.00
CA LEU A 118 -3.34 -8.27 -6.67
C LEU A 118 -2.75 -7.33 -5.61
N HIS A 119 -3.56 -6.41 -5.08
CA HIS A 119 -3.19 -5.51 -3.98
C HIS A 119 -3.72 -5.96 -2.60
N GLY A 120 -4.35 -7.12 -2.54
CA GLY A 120 -5.08 -7.62 -1.38
C GLY A 120 -6.55 -7.21 -1.49
N SER A 121 -7.40 -8.11 -1.97
CA SER A 121 -8.84 -7.89 -2.10
C SER A 121 -9.57 -7.75 -0.76
N ASP A 122 -10.88 -7.41 -0.77
CA ASP A 122 -11.68 -7.41 0.45
C ASP A 122 -11.75 -8.83 1.06
N THR A 123 -11.89 -9.86 0.22
CA THR A 123 -11.83 -11.26 0.68
C THR A 123 -10.48 -11.60 1.32
N TYR A 124 -9.38 -11.17 0.72
CA TYR A 124 -8.03 -11.40 1.24
C TYR A 124 -7.85 -10.80 2.63
N PHE A 125 -8.15 -9.51 2.80
CA PHE A 125 -8.01 -8.87 4.12
C PHE A 125 -9.04 -9.36 5.14
N CYS A 126 -10.27 -9.67 4.72
CA CYS A 126 -11.24 -10.31 5.59
C CYS A 126 -10.71 -11.64 6.15
N ASP A 127 -10.04 -12.46 5.32
CA ASP A 127 -9.48 -13.72 5.78
C ASP A 127 -8.33 -13.52 6.77
N LEU A 128 -7.36 -12.66 6.46
CA LEU A 128 -6.23 -12.38 7.37
C LEU A 128 -6.67 -11.81 8.72
N GLU A 129 -7.73 -10.99 8.72
CA GLU A 129 -8.28 -10.38 9.93
C GLU A 129 -9.36 -11.25 10.60
N GLN A 130 -9.62 -12.47 10.10
CA GLN A 130 -10.66 -13.38 10.58
C GLN A 130 -12.06 -12.75 10.62
N ARG A 131 -12.35 -11.91 9.64
CA ARG A 131 -13.63 -11.19 9.46
C ARG A 131 -14.49 -11.85 8.39
N LYS A 132 -15.82 -11.75 8.54
CA LYS A 132 -16.76 -12.20 7.52
C LYS A 132 -16.72 -11.31 6.29
N VAL A 133 -16.35 -11.89 5.14
CA VAL A 133 -16.42 -11.21 3.84
C VAL A 133 -17.87 -11.09 3.35
N LYS A 134 -18.17 -10.00 2.63
CA LYS A 134 -19.46 -9.84 1.95
C LYS A 134 -19.53 -10.81 0.77
N PRO A 135 -20.53 -11.72 0.67
CA PRO A 135 -20.60 -12.71 -0.42
C PRO A 135 -20.55 -12.09 -1.82
N LYS A 136 -21.19 -10.92 -1.99
CA LYS A 136 -21.15 -10.15 -3.24
C LYS A 136 -19.74 -9.74 -3.64
N ASN A 137 -18.89 -9.34 -2.69
CA ASN A 137 -17.53 -8.90 -2.95
C ASN A 137 -16.70 -10.10 -3.41
N LYS A 138 -16.74 -11.21 -2.65
CA LYS A 138 -16.08 -12.46 -3.02
C LYS A 138 -16.51 -12.97 -4.41
N PHE A 139 -17.80 -12.88 -4.72
CA PHE A 139 -18.32 -13.25 -6.03
C PHE A 139 -17.78 -12.37 -7.17
N PHE A 140 -17.82 -11.04 -7.02
CA PHE A 140 -17.31 -10.13 -8.04
C PHE A 140 -15.79 -10.24 -8.19
N GLU A 141 -15.04 -10.35 -7.09
CA GLU A 141 -13.59 -10.57 -7.10
C GLU A 141 -13.25 -11.84 -7.87
N LYS A 142 -13.92 -12.97 -7.60
CA LYS A 142 -13.74 -14.20 -8.36
C LYS A 142 -14.05 -14.04 -9.85
N LYS A 143 -15.14 -13.32 -10.20
CA LYS A 143 -15.51 -13.06 -11.59
C LYS A 143 -14.51 -12.17 -12.31
N ALA A 144 -13.96 -11.16 -11.63
CA ALA A 144 -12.90 -10.31 -12.16
C ALA A 144 -11.63 -11.13 -12.44
N LEU A 145 -11.13 -11.88 -11.44
CA LEU A 145 -9.95 -12.74 -11.57
C LEU A 145 -10.07 -13.75 -12.73
N ASN A 146 -11.24 -14.39 -12.84
CA ASN A 146 -11.49 -15.32 -13.94
C ASN A 146 -11.58 -14.64 -15.31
N GLY A 147 -11.95 -13.36 -15.36
CA GLY A 147 -12.04 -12.57 -16.60
C GLY A 147 -10.72 -11.95 -17.06
N ALA A 148 -9.66 -11.95 -16.24
CA ALA A 148 -8.36 -11.38 -16.61
C ALA A 148 -7.61 -12.27 -17.60
N ASP A 149 -6.88 -11.66 -18.54
CA ASP A 149 -5.97 -12.37 -19.45
C ASP A 149 -4.68 -12.79 -18.74
N LYS A 150 -4.19 -11.95 -17.82
CA LYS A 150 -3.04 -12.24 -16.95
C LYS A 150 -3.29 -11.72 -15.54
N ILE A 151 -2.75 -12.41 -14.54
CA ILE A 151 -2.80 -11.99 -13.14
C ILE A 151 -1.37 -11.75 -12.67
N VAL A 152 -1.15 -10.63 -11.98
CA VAL A 152 0.13 -10.26 -11.38
C VAL A 152 -0.02 -10.02 -9.88
N GLY A 153 0.80 -10.67 -9.07
CA GLY A 153 0.82 -10.48 -7.62
C GLY A 153 1.89 -9.50 -7.18
N VAL A 154 1.61 -8.71 -6.15
CA VAL A 154 2.61 -7.81 -5.53
C VAL A 154 3.53 -8.52 -4.53
N SER A 155 3.24 -9.78 -4.21
CA SER A 155 4.06 -10.68 -3.40
C SER A 155 3.65 -12.13 -3.67
N GLU A 156 4.52 -13.06 -3.30
CA GLU A 156 4.24 -14.50 -3.36
C GLU A 156 3.12 -14.84 -2.37
N PHE A 157 3.16 -14.30 -1.15
CA PHE A 157 2.12 -14.52 -0.14
C PHE A 157 0.73 -14.09 -0.64
N VAL A 158 0.60 -12.90 -1.24
CA VAL A 158 -0.67 -12.44 -1.82
C VAL A 158 -1.13 -13.37 -2.95
N SER A 159 -0.20 -13.82 -3.79
CA SER A 159 -0.49 -14.70 -4.93
C SER A 159 -1.02 -16.05 -4.46
N GLN A 160 -0.33 -16.70 -3.54
CA GLN A 160 -0.72 -18.01 -3.01
C GLN A 160 -2.01 -17.95 -2.20
N LYS A 161 -2.15 -16.93 -1.35
CA LYS A 161 -3.37 -16.74 -0.57
C LYS A 161 -4.58 -16.47 -1.48
N THR A 162 -4.42 -15.68 -2.54
CA THR A 162 -5.48 -15.43 -3.53
C THR A 162 -5.86 -16.70 -4.28
N LYS A 163 -4.89 -17.52 -4.71
CA LYS A 163 -5.16 -18.84 -5.33
C LYS A 163 -6.01 -19.71 -4.41
N GLN A 164 -5.62 -19.81 -3.14
CA GLN A 164 -6.36 -20.58 -2.13
C GLN A 164 -7.79 -20.06 -1.92
N LEU A 165 -7.97 -18.75 -1.72
CA LEU A 165 -9.26 -18.15 -1.36
C LEU A 165 -10.32 -18.25 -2.47
N PHE A 166 -9.88 -18.24 -3.72
CA PHE A 166 -10.75 -18.19 -4.89
C PHE A 166 -10.75 -19.45 -5.74
N ASN A 167 -9.83 -20.39 -5.47
CA ASN A 167 -9.55 -21.57 -6.28
C ASN A 167 -9.21 -21.19 -7.74
N ILE A 168 -8.16 -20.38 -7.90
CA ILE A 168 -7.68 -19.89 -9.20
C ILE A 168 -6.57 -20.81 -9.72
N ASN A 169 -6.80 -21.40 -10.90
CA ASN A 169 -5.82 -22.29 -11.56
C ASN A 169 -4.88 -21.54 -12.53
N LYS A 170 -5.09 -20.22 -12.72
CA LYS A 170 -4.25 -19.41 -13.60
C LYS A 170 -2.88 -19.20 -12.95
N GLU A 171 -1.86 -19.15 -13.80
CA GLU A 171 -0.53 -18.67 -13.41
C GLU A 171 -0.65 -17.22 -12.90
N ILE A 172 0.01 -16.95 -11.77
CA ILE A 172 0.14 -15.60 -11.21
C ILE A 172 1.62 -15.29 -11.20
N LYS A 173 2.03 -14.30 -12.00
CA LYS A 173 3.42 -13.82 -12.01
C LYS A 173 3.59 -12.84 -10.86
N VAL A 174 4.65 -12.96 -10.08
CA VAL A 174 4.95 -11.99 -9.02
C VAL A 174 5.82 -10.86 -9.59
N ILE A 175 5.37 -9.63 -9.35
CA ILE A 175 6.18 -8.41 -9.53
C ILE A 175 5.97 -7.61 -8.25
N TYR A 176 6.96 -7.65 -7.37
CA TYR A 176 6.95 -6.96 -6.09
C TYR A 176 6.65 -5.46 -6.25
N ASN A 177 5.99 -4.88 -5.25
CA ASN A 177 5.99 -3.42 -5.20
C ASN A 177 7.43 -2.93 -5.02
N ALA A 178 7.70 -1.79 -5.61
CA ALA A 178 9.03 -1.24 -5.71
C ALA A 178 8.97 0.26 -5.46
N ILE A 179 10.10 0.85 -5.11
CA ILE A 179 10.21 2.25 -4.74
C ILE A 179 11.28 2.94 -5.58
N ASP A 180 11.08 4.23 -5.84
CA ASP A 180 12.09 5.08 -6.47
C ASP A 180 13.20 5.40 -5.46
N ILE A 181 14.32 4.70 -5.56
CA ILE A 181 15.44 4.84 -4.63
C ILE A 181 16.13 6.21 -4.69
N GLU A 182 15.95 6.96 -5.78
CA GLU A 182 16.49 8.32 -5.95
C GLU A 182 15.62 9.32 -5.19
N ALA A 183 14.30 9.16 -5.25
CA ALA A 183 13.36 9.96 -4.47
C ALA A 183 13.45 9.71 -2.95
N PHE A 184 13.92 8.52 -2.55
CA PHE A 184 14.09 8.11 -1.14
C PHE A 184 15.57 8.02 -0.77
N THR A 185 16.27 9.15 -0.84
CA THR A 185 17.67 9.26 -0.44
C THR A 185 17.80 9.52 1.08
N PRO A 186 18.62 8.74 1.82
CA PRO A 186 18.79 8.90 3.26
C PRO A 186 19.39 10.27 3.60
N ASN A 187 18.96 10.85 4.72
CA ASN A 187 19.57 12.03 5.31
C ASN A 187 19.72 11.82 6.82
N HIS A 188 20.96 11.69 7.28
CA HIS A 188 21.25 11.40 8.69
C HIS A 188 21.49 12.65 9.54
N GLN A 189 21.50 13.85 8.95
CA GLN A 189 21.86 15.09 9.65
C GLN A 189 20.81 15.56 10.66
N ASN A 190 19.52 15.22 10.44
CA ASN A 190 18.40 15.77 11.20
C ASN A 190 17.59 14.70 11.94
N ILE A 191 18.22 13.56 12.28
CA ILE A 191 17.57 12.52 13.08
C ILE A 191 17.41 13.05 14.51
N LYS A 192 16.18 13.03 15.01
CA LYS A 192 15.85 13.42 16.39
C LYS A 192 16.01 12.21 17.31
N PRO A 193 16.92 12.24 18.30
CA PRO A 193 17.09 11.12 19.23
C PRO A 193 15.81 10.78 19.98
N LYS A 194 15.65 9.51 20.35
CA LYS A 194 14.53 8.98 21.15
C LYS A 194 13.15 9.27 20.54
N THR A 195 13.06 9.37 19.21
CA THR A 195 11.79 9.57 18.50
C THR A 195 11.34 8.31 17.78
N LEU A 196 10.09 7.92 18.04
CA LEU A 196 9.40 6.82 17.36
C LEU A 196 8.38 7.36 16.37
N LEU A 197 8.31 6.75 15.19
CA LEU A 197 7.33 7.09 14.18
C LEU A 197 6.54 5.86 13.74
N TYR A 198 5.22 5.97 13.82
CA TYR A 198 4.32 5.21 12.96
C TYR A 198 3.82 6.13 11.85
N PHE A 199 3.80 5.65 10.61
CA PHE A 199 3.15 6.36 9.52
C PHE A 199 2.30 5.43 8.65
N GLY A 200 1.11 5.92 8.31
CA GLY A 200 0.08 5.15 7.60
C GLY A 200 -1.31 5.40 8.18
N THR A 201 -2.33 4.91 7.50
CA THR A 201 -3.71 5.04 7.98
C THR A 201 -3.89 4.33 9.32
N LEU A 202 -4.41 5.03 10.33
CA LEU A 202 -4.66 4.47 11.66
C LEU A 202 -5.88 3.56 11.58
N VAL A 203 -5.63 2.25 11.51
CA VAL A 203 -6.64 1.19 11.57
C VAL A 203 -6.07 0.01 12.37
N ARG A 204 -6.93 -0.72 13.09
CA ARG A 204 -6.54 -1.86 13.94
C ARG A 204 -5.56 -2.83 13.29
N LYS A 205 -5.82 -3.23 12.03
CA LYS A 205 -4.97 -4.20 11.31
C LYS A 205 -3.53 -3.72 11.07
N LYS A 206 -3.22 -2.44 11.28
CA LYS A 206 -1.87 -1.89 11.17
C LYS A 206 -1.09 -1.96 12.49
N GLY A 207 -1.66 -2.58 13.54
CA GLY A 207 -0.99 -2.81 14.82
C GLY A 207 -0.82 -1.54 15.67
N VAL A 208 -1.56 -0.47 15.38
CA VAL A 208 -1.43 0.81 16.10
C VAL A 208 -1.86 0.73 17.57
N LEU A 209 -2.73 -0.21 17.93
CA LEU A 209 -3.11 -0.46 19.32
C LEU A 209 -1.96 -1.13 20.09
N GLU A 210 -1.20 -1.98 19.41
CA GLU A 210 -0.04 -2.69 19.93
C GLU A 210 1.12 -1.73 20.15
N ILE A 211 1.27 -0.73 19.27
CA ILE A 211 2.17 0.40 19.49
C ILE A 211 1.81 1.12 20.79
N ALA A 212 0.54 1.42 21.04
CA ALA A 212 0.11 2.09 22.28
C ALA A 212 0.44 1.27 23.53
N LYS A 213 0.15 -0.04 23.51
CA LYS A 213 0.48 -0.97 24.61
C LYS A 213 1.98 -1.05 24.87
N MET A 214 2.79 -1.12 23.80
CA MET A 214 4.25 -1.15 23.87
C MET A 214 4.79 0.19 24.40
N PHE A 215 4.28 1.30 23.90
CA PHE A 215 4.75 2.63 24.28
C PHE A 215 4.52 2.91 25.77
N ASN A 216 3.40 2.45 26.35
CA ASN A 216 3.19 2.48 27.80
C ASN A 216 4.32 1.80 28.57
N LYS A 217 4.82 0.65 28.11
CA LYS A 217 5.94 -0.06 28.78
C LYS A 217 7.28 0.63 28.54
N LEU A 218 7.43 1.29 27.41
CA LEU A 218 8.65 1.97 27.04
C LEU A 218 8.88 3.24 27.87
N VAL A 219 7.84 4.08 28.03
CA VAL A 219 7.95 5.33 28.81
C VAL A 219 8.19 5.11 30.30
N GLU A 220 7.94 3.91 30.83
CA GLU A 220 8.32 3.55 32.21
C GLU A 220 9.82 3.27 32.35
N LYS A 221 10.49 2.91 31.24
CA LYS A 221 11.92 2.56 31.21
C LYS A 221 12.81 3.70 30.75
N ASP A 222 12.32 4.50 29.82
CA ASP A 222 13.00 5.65 29.25
C ASP A 222 11.93 6.70 28.98
N ASP A 223 11.87 7.72 29.84
CA ASP A 223 10.85 8.74 29.70
C ASP A 223 11.21 9.78 28.64
N GLU A 224 12.43 9.85 28.11
CA GLU A 224 12.75 10.80 27.04
C GLU A 224 12.10 10.42 25.70
N VAL A 225 11.66 9.17 25.55
CA VAL A 225 11.09 8.67 24.30
C VAL A 225 9.75 9.33 23.96
N THR A 226 9.61 9.76 22.70
CA THR A 226 8.39 10.33 22.14
C THR A 226 7.85 9.49 21.00
N LEU A 227 6.53 9.48 20.83
CA LEU A 227 5.84 8.76 19.77
C LEU A 227 5.09 9.73 18.85
N THR A 228 5.31 9.63 17.55
CA THR A 228 4.51 10.31 16.53
C THR A 228 3.67 9.29 15.77
N LEU A 229 2.35 9.53 15.72
CA LEU A 229 1.38 8.79 14.91
C LEU A 229 0.97 9.65 13.72
N LEU A 230 1.51 9.35 12.54
CA LEU A 230 1.27 10.12 11.32
C LEU A 230 0.29 9.39 10.39
N GLY A 231 -0.90 9.95 10.22
CA GLY A 231 -1.82 9.50 9.18
C GLY A 231 -3.29 9.73 9.49
N LYS A 232 -4.12 9.34 8.55
CA LYS A 232 -5.58 9.52 8.67
C LYS A 232 -6.16 8.54 9.67
N ASP A 233 -6.96 9.05 10.61
CA ASP A 233 -7.79 8.23 11.49
C ASP A 233 -8.98 7.61 10.74
N ASN A 234 -9.29 6.36 11.11
CA ASN A 234 -10.41 5.62 10.58
C ASN A 234 -11.17 4.93 11.72
N LYS A 235 -12.46 4.69 11.49
CA LYS A 235 -13.28 3.92 12.42
C LYS A 235 -12.86 2.46 12.41
N ASP A 236 -12.68 1.91 13.60
CA ASP A 236 -12.42 0.50 13.81
C ASP A 236 -13.58 -0.34 13.26
N VAL A 237 -13.23 -1.46 12.62
CA VAL A 237 -14.21 -2.31 11.94
C VAL A 237 -15.12 -3.02 12.94
N PHE A 238 -14.65 -3.26 14.18
CA PHE A 238 -15.39 -3.99 15.20
C PHE A 238 -16.17 -3.05 16.12
N SER A 239 -15.51 -2.09 16.77
CA SER A 239 -16.13 -1.17 17.73
C SER A 239 -16.89 -0.02 17.07
N LYS A 240 -16.60 0.30 15.80
CA LYS A 240 -17.09 1.49 15.07
C LYS A 240 -16.65 2.83 15.67
N VAL A 241 -15.74 2.81 16.65
CA VAL A 241 -15.13 3.98 17.28
C VAL A 241 -13.90 4.40 16.46
N SER A 242 -13.47 5.66 16.60
CA SER A 242 -12.18 6.14 16.09
C SER A 242 -11.04 5.25 16.57
N THR A 243 -10.13 4.85 15.67
CA THR A 243 -8.96 4.07 16.06
C THR A 243 -8.01 4.93 16.91
N LEU A 244 -7.88 6.22 16.57
CA LEU A 244 -7.16 7.20 17.41
C LEU A 244 -7.76 7.28 18.82
N GLY A 245 -9.09 7.32 18.95
CA GLY A 245 -9.75 7.30 20.26
C GLY A 245 -9.39 6.05 21.07
N MET A 246 -9.39 4.87 20.44
CA MET A 246 -8.95 3.63 21.10
C MET A 246 -7.47 3.66 21.51
N ILE A 247 -6.60 4.29 20.71
CA ILE A 247 -5.18 4.49 21.09
C ILE A 247 -5.08 5.35 22.34
N GLN A 248 -5.81 6.48 22.38
CA GLN A 248 -5.81 7.40 23.52
C GLN A 248 -6.33 6.75 24.80
N GLU A 249 -7.33 5.86 24.70
CA GLU A 249 -7.84 5.07 25.83
C GLU A 249 -6.82 4.05 26.36
N ILE A 250 -5.96 3.51 25.49
CA ILE A 250 -4.91 2.55 25.88
C ILE A 250 -3.73 3.27 26.53
N LEU A 251 -3.34 4.46 26.05
CA LEU A 251 -2.17 5.18 26.53
C LEU A 251 -2.34 5.63 27.98
N SER A 252 -1.31 5.44 28.81
CA SER A 252 -1.24 6.03 30.14
C SER A 252 -1.13 7.55 30.04
N GLU A 253 -1.45 8.30 31.09
CA GLU A 253 -1.29 9.76 31.08
C GLU A 253 0.14 10.20 30.73
N LYS A 254 1.14 9.46 31.22
CA LYS A 254 2.55 9.70 30.93
C LYS A 254 2.86 9.50 29.44
N ALA A 255 2.37 8.40 28.86
CA ALA A 255 2.57 8.09 27.44
C ALA A 255 1.79 9.05 26.52
N LEU A 256 0.57 9.42 26.90
CA LEU A 256 -0.27 10.35 26.14
C LEU A 256 0.40 11.72 26.00
N LYS A 257 0.98 12.26 27.09
CA LYS A 257 1.74 13.53 27.06
C LYS A 257 2.96 13.50 26.14
N ARG A 258 3.47 12.30 25.83
CA ARG A 258 4.64 12.07 24.95
C ARG A 258 4.25 11.54 23.57
N THR A 259 2.95 11.52 23.26
CA THR A 259 2.43 11.08 21.97
C THR A 259 1.90 12.28 21.19
N THR A 260 2.36 12.44 19.95
CA THR A 260 1.83 13.42 19.00
C THR A 260 1.06 12.71 17.90
N TYR A 261 -0.17 13.15 17.64
CA TYR A 261 -0.94 12.72 16.47
C TYR A 261 -0.88 13.80 15.39
N ILE A 262 -0.56 13.37 14.17
CA ILE A 262 -0.57 14.22 12.98
C ILE A 262 -1.48 13.54 11.96
N ASN A 263 -2.45 14.29 11.43
CA ASN A 263 -3.34 13.78 10.39
C ASN A 263 -2.58 13.53 9.08
N ALA A 264 -3.26 13.07 8.02
CA ALA A 264 -2.65 12.91 6.71
C ALA A 264 -2.04 14.23 6.20
N VAL A 265 -0.76 14.16 5.81
CA VAL A 265 0.01 15.26 5.20
C VAL A 265 0.26 14.94 3.72
N PRO A 266 0.64 15.94 2.89
CA PRO A 266 1.13 15.69 1.54
C PRO A 266 2.27 14.66 1.54
N TYR A 267 2.28 13.77 0.54
CA TYR A 267 3.22 12.64 0.49
C TYR A 267 4.70 13.05 0.59
N LYS A 268 5.07 14.22 0.04
CA LYS A 268 6.45 14.76 0.16
C LYS A 268 6.85 15.08 1.60
N GLU A 269 5.90 15.52 2.43
CA GLU A 269 6.17 15.83 3.85
C GLU A 269 6.34 14.56 4.68
N VAL A 270 5.72 13.44 4.28
CA VAL A 270 5.90 12.14 4.94
C VAL A 270 7.37 11.75 4.97
N ILE A 271 8.10 11.95 3.87
CA ILE A 271 9.55 11.68 3.78
C ILE A 271 10.32 12.43 4.86
N THR A 272 9.99 13.70 5.10
CA THR A 272 10.63 14.52 6.14
C THR A 272 10.40 13.95 7.54
N TYR A 273 9.17 13.50 7.85
CA TYR A 273 8.90 12.85 9.13
C TYR A 273 9.68 11.54 9.29
N ILE A 274 9.74 10.71 8.24
CA ILE A 274 10.50 9.45 8.26
C ILE A 274 11.99 9.72 8.51
N GLN A 275 12.58 10.68 7.80
CA GLN A 275 13.99 11.03 7.96
C GLN A 275 14.31 11.52 9.37
N GLN A 276 13.45 12.36 9.96
CA GLN A 276 13.65 12.92 11.30
C GLN A 276 13.44 11.90 12.43
N ALA A 277 12.63 10.87 12.24
CA ALA A 277 12.39 9.85 13.26
C ALA A 277 13.67 9.03 13.53
N GLU A 278 13.91 8.56 14.75
CA GLU A 278 15.02 7.62 14.99
C GLU A 278 14.62 6.19 14.62
N VAL A 279 13.46 5.75 15.13
CA VAL A 279 12.94 4.40 14.92
C VAL A 279 11.56 4.46 14.29
N VAL A 280 11.33 3.64 13.26
CA VAL A 280 10.04 3.47 12.61
C VAL A 280 9.39 2.17 13.11
N LEU A 281 8.09 2.23 13.38
CA LEU A 281 7.28 1.10 13.87
C LEU A 281 6.18 0.78 12.86
N LEU A 282 6.20 -0.43 12.29
CA LEU A 282 5.19 -0.89 11.32
C LEU A 282 4.70 -2.32 11.65
N PRO A 283 4.06 -2.56 12.81
CA PRO A 283 3.72 -3.88 13.32
C PRO A 283 2.38 -4.41 12.76
N SER A 284 2.16 -4.29 11.45
CA SER A 284 0.87 -4.62 10.84
C SER A 284 0.48 -6.10 10.98
N PHE A 285 -0.79 -6.36 11.26
CA PHE A 285 -1.38 -7.72 11.23
C PHE A 285 -1.70 -8.22 9.82
N ALA A 286 -1.95 -7.31 8.89
CA ALA A 286 -2.33 -7.67 7.54
C ALA A 286 -1.82 -6.64 6.52
N GLU A 287 -0.97 -7.09 5.61
CA GLU A 287 -0.47 -6.35 4.46
C GLU A 287 -0.46 -7.24 3.23
N ALA A 288 -0.39 -6.63 2.05
CA ALA A 288 -0.11 -7.31 0.81
C ALA A 288 1.40 -7.31 0.54
N PHE A 289 1.96 -6.12 0.30
CA PHE A 289 3.39 -5.84 0.24
C PHE A 289 3.58 -4.32 0.50
N PRO A 290 3.84 -3.91 1.75
CA PRO A 290 3.59 -2.53 2.20
C PRO A 290 4.62 -1.53 1.67
N MET A 291 4.15 -0.49 0.96
CA MET A 291 5.01 0.63 0.52
C MET A 291 5.71 1.33 1.68
N THR A 292 5.05 1.46 2.83
CA THR A 292 5.64 2.13 4.00
C THR A 292 6.91 1.45 4.51
N TRP A 293 7.04 0.13 4.35
CA TRP A 293 8.25 -0.59 4.74
C TRP A 293 9.37 -0.31 3.74
N LEU A 294 9.07 -0.36 2.44
CA LEU A 294 10.01 0.01 1.38
C LEU A 294 10.56 1.43 1.58
N GLU A 295 9.69 2.38 1.91
CA GLU A 295 10.04 3.78 2.19
C GLU A 295 10.98 3.92 3.39
N ALA A 296 10.69 3.24 4.50
CA ALA A 296 11.52 3.28 5.70
C ALA A 296 12.88 2.59 5.50
N MET A 297 12.90 1.45 4.82
CA MET A 297 14.14 0.73 4.49
C MET A 297 15.00 1.51 3.50
N ALA A 298 14.40 2.13 2.49
CA ALA A 298 15.11 2.99 1.54
C ALA A 298 15.78 4.16 2.27
N LEU A 299 15.10 4.78 3.23
CA LEU A 299 15.62 5.92 4.00
C LEU A 299 16.57 5.53 5.15
N GLU A 300 17.05 4.28 5.20
CA GLU A 300 17.97 3.77 6.24
C GLU A 300 17.44 3.99 7.66
N LYS A 301 16.14 3.71 7.89
CA LYS A 301 15.56 3.83 9.24
C LYS A 301 15.72 2.55 10.04
N LYS A 302 16.03 2.72 11.34
CA LYS A 302 15.89 1.64 12.32
C LYS A 302 14.41 1.23 12.33
N LEU A 303 14.14 -0.05 12.11
CA LEU A 303 12.79 -0.52 11.81
C LEU A 303 12.39 -1.70 12.69
N VAL A 304 11.21 -1.61 13.31
CA VAL A 304 10.54 -2.76 13.92
C VAL A 304 9.23 -3.03 13.20
N THR A 305 9.06 -4.24 12.71
CA THR A 305 7.91 -4.66 11.92
C THR A 305 7.24 -5.90 12.51
N SER A 306 6.16 -6.37 11.87
CA SER A 306 5.56 -7.65 12.21
C SER A 306 6.32 -8.84 11.57
N ASN A 307 6.22 -10.02 12.18
CA ASN A 307 6.77 -11.28 11.68
C ASN A 307 5.70 -12.18 11.02
N ILE A 308 4.67 -11.58 10.43
CA ILE A 308 3.59 -12.33 9.76
C ILE A 308 4.07 -12.77 8.38
N GLY A 309 3.66 -13.92 7.87
CA GLY A 309 4.32 -14.59 6.73
C GLY A 309 4.61 -13.79 5.45
N TRP A 310 3.95 -12.66 5.18
CA TRP A 310 4.31 -11.76 4.07
C TRP A 310 5.54 -10.87 4.37
N ALA A 311 5.92 -10.74 5.64
CA ALA A 311 7.03 -9.92 6.11
C ALA A 311 8.38 -10.50 5.69
N GLU A 312 8.52 -11.83 5.66
CA GLU A 312 9.76 -12.54 5.29
C GLU A 312 10.19 -12.28 3.84
N GLU A 313 9.25 -11.91 2.97
CA GLU A 313 9.56 -11.54 1.59
C GLU A 313 10.30 -10.19 1.51
N LEU A 314 10.10 -9.32 2.51
CA LEU A 314 10.66 -7.97 2.53
C LEU A 314 11.79 -7.80 3.56
N MET A 315 11.60 -8.34 4.77
CA MET A 315 12.50 -8.18 5.91
C MET A 315 13.28 -9.47 6.19
N ILE A 316 14.56 -9.31 6.51
CA ILE A 316 15.42 -10.33 7.12
C ILE A 316 15.61 -9.92 8.58
N ASP A 317 15.07 -10.71 9.52
CA ASP A 317 15.09 -10.41 10.96
C ASP A 317 16.52 -10.32 11.50
N GLY A 318 16.80 -9.27 12.27
CA GLY A 318 18.13 -8.99 12.83
C GLY A 318 19.14 -8.40 11.84
N GLU A 319 18.90 -8.51 10.54
CA GLU A 319 19.80 -8.00 9.50
C GLU A 319 19.32 -6.68 8.88
N THR A 320 18.02 -6.55 8.62
CA THR A 320 17.43 -5.37 7.95
C THR A 320 16.49 -4.58 8.85
N GLY A 321 16.40 -4.97 10.12
CA GLY A 321 15.47 -4.49 11.12
C GLY A 321 15.11 -5.63 12.08
N TYR A 322 14.19 -5.38 12.99
CA TYR A 322 13.60 -6.45 13.79
C TYR A 322 12.17 -6.73 13.35
N THR A 323 11.82 -8.01 13.29
CA THR A 323 10.44 -8.47 13.13
C THR A 323 9.99 -9.04 14.47
N VAL A 324 8.75 -8.76 14.87
CA VAL A 324 8.17 -9.28 16.11
C VAL A 324 6.73 -9.69 15.90
N ASN A 325 6.20 -10.57 16.74
CA ASN A 325 4.75 -10.72 16.82
C ASN A 325 4.18 -9.46 17.51
N PRO A 326 3.30 -8.67 16.86
CA PRO A 326 2.76 -7.44 17.45
C PRO A 326 2.04 -7.65 18.79
N GLU A 327 1.47 -8.83 19.04
CA GLU A 327 0.78 -9.13 20.30
C GLU A 327 1.75 -9.37 21.46
N LYS A 328 3.03 -9.64 21.19
CA LYS A 328 4.06 -9.87 22.20
C LYS A 328 4.67 -8.54 22.65
N THR A 329 3.89 -7.74 23.38
CA THR A 329 4.28 -6.39 23.84
C THR A 329 5.65 -6.34 24.51
N LYS A 330 6.01 -7.34 25.33
CA LYS A 330 7.32 -7.40 25.99
C LYS A 330 8.46 -7.51 24.98
N GLU A 331 8.34 -8.40 24.01
CA GLU A 331 9.33 -8.60 22.95
C GLU A 331 9.44 -7.34 22.07
N PHE A 332 8.30 -6.78 21.68
CA PHE A 332 8.25 -5.53 20.92
C PHE A 332 8.98 -4.40 21.66
N THR A 333 8.71 -4.22 22.95
CA THR A 333 9.39 -3.21 23.79
C THR A 333 10.91 -3.46 23.83
N THR A 334 11.34 -4.71 24.00
CA THR A 334 12.77 -5.07 24.04
C THR A 334 13.47 -4.75 22.73
N LYS A 335 12.85 -5.06 21.57
CA LYS A 335 13.45 -4.77 20.26
C LYS A 335 13.56 -3.27 20.00
N VAL A 336 12.55 -2.48 20.38
CA VAL A 336 12.61 -1.01 20.28
C VAL A 336 13.73 -0.45 21.15
N LEU A 337 13.87 -0.92 22.40
CA LEU A 337 14.97 -0.51 23.28
C LEU A 337 16.35 -0.88 22.73
N ALA A 338 16.48 -2.06 22.13
CA ALA A 338 17.74 -2.46 21.48
C ALA A 338 18.14 -1.49 20.36
N LEU A 339 17.18 -1.06 19.53
CA LEU A 339 17.43 -0.09 18.46
C LEU A 339 17.80 1.31 19.01
N LEU A 340 17.19 1.73 20.12
CA LEU A 340 17.46 3.03 20.74
C LEU A 340 18.80 3.08 21.49
N ASN A 341 19.33 1.94 21.93
CA ASN A 341 20.50 1.91 22.83
C ASN A 341 21.78 1.36 22.18
N ASN A 342 21.72 0.72 21.00
CA ASN A 342 22.89 0.15 20.33
C ASN A 342 23.16 0.77 18.95
N GLU A 343 24.00 1.80 18.90
CA GLU A 343 24.25 2.58 17.68
C GLU A 343 25.09 1.85 16.62
N VAL A 344 26.07 1.05 17.04
CA VAL A 344 26.99 0.36 16.12
C VAL A 344 26.26 -0.74 15.36
N GLU A 345 25.53 -1.61 16.06
CA GLU A 345 24.77 -2.71 15.42
C GLU A 345 23.66 -2.16 14.49
N THR A 346 23.04 -1.05 14.88
CA THR A 346 21.95 -0.47 14.08
C THR A 346 22.43 0.21 12.80
N THR A 347 23.64 0.76 12.77
CA THR A 347 24.20 1.39 11.57
C THR A 347 24.40 0.39 10.43
N GLN A 348 24.90 -0.81 10.73
CA GLN A 348 25.03 -1.86 9.72
C GLN A 348 23.65 -2.35 9.25
N MET A 349 22.73 -2.54 10.19
CA MET A 349 21.38 -3.05 9.93
C MET A 349 20.61 -2.16 8.93
N VAL A 350 20.63 -0.83 9.12
CA VAL A 350 19.91 0.07 8.22
C VAL A 350 20.51 0.15 6.82
N ARG A 351 21.84 0.02 6.70
CA ARG A 351 22.53 -0.05 5.41
C ARG A 351 22.19 -1.34 4.67
N MET A 352 22.14 -2.47 5.37
CA MET A 352 21.70 -3.74 4.80
C MET A 352 20.23 -3.66 4.32
N ALA A 353 19.36 -2.99 5.08
CA ALA A 353 17.98 -2.72 4.66
C ALA A 353 17.92 -1.94 3.35
N ARG A 354 18.66 -0.83 3.22
CA ARG A 354 18.72 -0.06 1.96
C ARG A 354 19.32 -0.86 0.82
N GLN A 355 20.41 -1.60 1.06
CA GLN A 355 21.06 -2.41 0.02
C GLN A 355 20.09 -3.45 -0.55
N ARG A 356 19.28 -4.07 0.30
CA ARG A 356 18.19 -4.97 -0.12
C ARG A 356 17.18 -4.26 -1.02
N ILE A 357 16.76 -3.05 -0.66
CA ILE A 357 15.84 -2.25 -1.49
C ILE A 357 16.45 -1.97 -2.87
N ILE A 358 17.70 -1.53 -2.94
CA ILE A 358 18.39 -1.23 -4.20
C ILE A 358 18.48 -2.48 -5.09
N ASN A 359 18.82 -3.62 -4.49
CA ASN A 359 19.04 -4.86 -5.23
C ASN A 359 17.74 -5.51 -5.73
N GLU A 360 16.67 -5.49 -4.92
CA GLU A 360 15.48 -6.30 -5.17
C GLU A 360 14.20 -5.50 -5.46
N PHE A 361 14.13 -4.24 -5.00
CA PHE A 361 12.90 -3.45 -4.94
C PHE A 361 13.02 -2.04 -5.54
N ASP A 362 14.01 -1.80 -6.40
CA ASP A 362 14.10 -0.58 -7.20
C ASP A 362 13.00 -0.57 -8.28
N ILE A 363 12.27 0.54 -8.36
CA ILE A 363 11.22 0.77 -9.35
C ILE A 363 11.71 0.57 -10.78
N LYS A 364 12.98 0.89 -11.10
CA LYS A 364 13.53 0.70 -12.45
C LYS A 364 13.45 -0.75 -12.91
N GLN A 365 13.85 -1.69 -12.04
CA GLN A 365 13.74 -3.12 -12.31
C GLN A 365 12.28 -3.57 -12.41
N SER A 366 11.40 -3.00 -11.59
CA SER A 366 9.96 -3.31 -11.64
C SER A 366 9.33 -2.85 -12.95
N ILE A 367 9.72 -1.69 -13.47
CA ILE A 367 9.25 -1.15 -14.75
C ILE A 367 9.58 -2.10 -15.90
N GLU A 368 10.82 -2.59 -15.98
CA GLU A 368 11.24 -3.56 -16.99
C GLU A 368 10.41 -4.86 -16.92
N LYS A 369 10.21 -5.40 -15.70
CA LYS A 369 9.39 -6.59 -15.47
C LYS A 369 7.93 -6.38 -15.89
N ASN A 370 7.37 -5.19 -15.64
CA ASN A 370 6.01 -4.83 -16.04
C ASN A 370 5.88 -4.66 -17.56
N ILE A 371 6.82 -3.97 -18.21
CA ILE A 371 6.83 -3.84 -19.67
C ILE A 371 6.94 -5.21 -20.33
N ALA A 372 7.81 -6.09 -19.84
CA ALA A 372 7.93 -7.46 -20.34
C ALA A 372 6.63 -8.26 -20.15
N LEU A 373 5.97 -8.11 -19.00
CA LEU A 373 4.65 -8.70 -18.75
C LEU A 373 3.62 -8.21 -19.77
N TYR A 374 3.51 -6.91 -19.99
CA TYR A 374 2.57 -6.33 -20.95
C TYR A 374 2.87 -6.80 -22.37
N LYS A 375 4.14 -6.75 -22.80
CA LYS A 375 4.56 -7.26 -24.12
C LYS A 375 4.21 -8.73 -24.33
N SER A 376 4.24 -9.55 -23.27
CA SER A 376 3.91 -10.98 -23.39
C SER A 376 2.45 -11.28 -23.73
N ILE A 377 1.55 -10.30 -23.61
CA ILE A 377 0.12 -10.46 -23.88
C ILE A 377 -0.41 -9.50 -24.95
N THR A 378 0.41 -8.57 -25.43
CA THR A 378 0.10 -7.69 -26.57
C THR A 378 0.67 -8.30 -27.85
N LYS A 379 -0.05 -8.12 -28.97
CA LYS A 379 0.38 -8.63 -30.28
C LYS A 379 1.45 -7.76 -30.93
#